data_AF-A0A1Q7X8Z0-F1
#
_entry.id   AF-A0A1Q7X8Z0-F1
#
_cell.length_a   1.000
_cell.length_b   1.000
_cell.length_c   1.000
_cell.angle_alpha   90.00
_cell.angle_beta   90.00
_cell.angle_gamma   90.00
#
_symmetry.space_group_name_H-M   'P 1'
#
loop_
_entity.id
_entity.type
_entity.pdbx_description
1 polymer ?
#
loop_
_entity_poly.entity_id
_entity_poly.type
_entity_poly.pdbx_seq_one_letter_code
_entity_poly.pdbx_strand_id
1 'polypeptide(L)'
;MGRPGARQFRPLRYNHPLMNEREAFGEFEATTLFCPRCRRATPTRRKLLLVLPTGRKYDYICADCGTPVGGKTDNDSGDFYRTIAPRRPP
;
A
#
# COMPACT_ATOMS: atom_id res chain seq x y z
N MET A 1 -57.05 -9.22 -24.62
CA MET A 1 -56.94 -10.24 -23.56
C MET A 1 -55.47 -10.42 -23.23
N GLY A 2 -55.06 -10.01 -22.03
CA GLY A 2 -53.67 -9.73 -21.65
C GLY A 2 -52.84 -10.98 -21.35
N ARG A 3 -51.53 -10.91 -21.65
CA ARG A 3 -50.55 -11.99 -21.44
C ARG A 3 -50.18 -12.07 -19.94
N PRO A 4 -50.14 -13.27 -19.33
CA PRO A 4 -49.85 -13.44 -17.91
C PRO A 4 -48.38 -13.16 -17.60
N GLY A 5 -48.15 -12.41 -16.52
CA GLY A 5 -46.84 -11.91 -16.10
C GLY A 5 -45.89 -12.99 -15.62
N ALA A 6 -44.69 -13.02 -16.21
CA ALA A 6 -43.56 -13.81 -15.74
C ALA A 6 -43.08 -13.23 -14.39
N ARG A 7 -43.25 -13.99 -13.31
CA ARG A 7 -42.67 -13.71 -11.99
C ARG A 7 -41.16 -13.84 -12.09
N GLN A 8 -40.49 -12.70 -12.16
CA GLN A 8 -39.04 -12.61 -12.17
C GLN A 8 -38.51 -13.03 -10.78
N PHE A 9 -37.93 -14.22 -10.70
CA PHE A 9 -37.07 -14.58 -9.57
C PHE A 9 -35.85 -13.64 -9.59
N ARG A 10 -35.83 -12.67 -8.67
CA ARG A 10 -34.65 -11.83 -8.42
C ARG A 10 -33.71 -12.63 -7.52
N PRO A 11 -32.56 -13.15 -8.03
CA PRO A 11 -31.58 -13.71 -7.12
C PRO A 11 -31.11 -12.59 -6.19
N LEU A 12 -31.08 -12.87 -4.89
CA LEU A 12 -30.37 -12.00 -3.95
C LEU A 12 -28.91 -12.01 -4.39
N ARG A 13 -28.47 -10.90 -4.98
CA ARG A 13 -27.06 -10.65 -5.21
C ARG A 13 -26.42 -10.54 -3.83
N TYR A 14 -25.89 -11.64 -3.35
CA TYR A 14 -25.03 -11.64 -2.17
C TYR A 14 -23.80 -10.86 -2.59
N ASN A 15 -23.82 -9.57 -2.26
CA ASN A 15 -22.69 -8.68 -2.41
C ASN A 15 -21.70 -9.13 -1.35
N HIS A 16 -20.96 -10.19 -1.64
CA HIS A 16 -19.82 -10.55 -0.82
C HIS A 16 -18.79 -9.46 -1.11
N PRO A 17 -18.49 -8.53 -0.18
CA PRO A 17 -17.23 -7.83 -0.29
C PRO A 17 -16.20 -8.95 -0.24
N LEU A 18 -15.55 -9.21 -1.37
CA LEU A 18 -14.30 -9.94 -1.41
C LEU A 18 -13.31 -9.06 -0.65
N MET A 19 -13.42 -9.06 0.68
CA MET A 19 -12.40 -8.50 1.54
C MET A 19 -11.18 -9.34 1.24
N ASN A 20 -10.29 -8.76 0.45
CA ASN A 20 -9.00 -9.35 0.17
C ASN A 20 -8.36 -9.52 1.55
N GLU A 21 -8.19 -10.77 1.99
CA GLU A 21 -7.69 -11.08 3.34
C GLU A 21 -6.34 -10.39 3.62
N ARG A 22 -5.65 -9.94 2.56
CA ARG A 22 -4.44 -9.11 2.60
C ARG A 22 -4.65 -7.67 3.08
N GLU A 23 -5.86 -7.11 2.99
CA GLU A 23 -6.20 -5.76 3.50
C GLU A 23 -6.69 -5.80 4.96
N ALA A 24 -7.12 -6.97 5.45
CA ALA A 24 -7.59 -7.12 6.83
C ALA A 24 -6.45 -6.91 7.85
N PHE A 25 -5.21 -7.18 7.44
CA PHE A 25 -4.00 -6.81 8.17
C PHE A 25 -3.32 -5.68 7.40
N GLY A 26 -3.18 -4.52 8.03
CA GLY A 26 -2.46 -3.40 7.42
C GLY A 26 -0.99 -3.74 7.11
N GLU A 27 -0.29 -2.84 6.43
CA GLU A 27 1.13 -3.01 6.18
C GLU A 27 1.96 -3.01 7.48
N PHE A 28 2.81 -4.01 7.66
CA PHE A 28 3.80 -4.01 8.74
C PHE A 28 4.98 -3.08 8.42
N GLU A 29 5.42 -2.35 9.44
CA GLU A 29 6.56 -1.43 9.37
C GLU A 29 7.57 -1.77 10.47
N ALA A 30 8.87 -1.73 10.12
CA ALA A 30 9.94 -1.97 11.07
C ALA A 30 10.19 -0.69 11.90
N THR A 31 9.81 -0.71 13.18
CA THR A 31 10.05 0.41 14.10
C THR A 31 11.49 0.45 14.60
N THR A 32 12.15 -0.70 14.71
CA THR A 32 13.54 -0.82 15.18
C THR A 32 14.33 -1.79 14.31
N LEU A 33 15.57 -1.39 13.96
CA LEU A 33 16.54 -2.25 13.28
C LEU A 33 17.92 -2.10 13.90
N PHE A 34 18.73 -3.15 13.76
CA PHE A 34 20.12 -3.11 14.17
C PHE A 34 20.92 -2.18 13.24
N CYS A 35 21.60 -1.20 13.82
CA CYS A 35 22.51 -0.35 13.08
C CYS A 35 23.96 -0.85 13.23
N PRO A 36 24.68 -1.13 12.12
CA PRO A 36 26.08 -1.58 12.18
C PRO A 36 27.03 -0.50 12.72
N ARG A 37 26.67 0.79 12.58
CA ARG A 37 27.49 1.91 13.10
C ARG A 37 27.25 2.18 14.59
N CYS A 38 26.01 2.19 15.05
CA CYS A 38 25.68 2.38 16.47
C CYS A 38 25.84 1.08 17.28
N ARG A 39 25.95 -0.08 16.62
CA ARG A 39 26.06 -1.43 17.21
C ARG A 39 24.95 -1.74 18.22
N ARG A 40 23.74 -1.24 17.95
CA ARG A 40 22.56 -1.42 18.80
C ARG A 40 21.30 -1.42 17.93
N ALA A 41 20.21 -1.99 18.46
CA ALA A 41 18.88 -1.78 17.91
C ALA A 41 18.50 -0.31 18.10
N THR A 42 18.31 0.40 17.00
CA THR A 42 17.95 1.82 16.98
C THR A 42 16.59 2.00 16.30
N PRO A 43 15.81 3.02 16.68
CA PRO A 43 14.61 3.36 15.95
C PRO A 43 14.95 3.72 14.51
N THR A 44 14.11 3.27 13.58
CA THR A 44 14.30 3.51 12.14
C THR A 44 13.29 4.50 11.60
N ARG A 45 13.74 5.33 10.66
CA ARG A 45 12.88 6.19 9.86
C ARG A 45 12.91 5.69 8.43
N ARG A 46 11.75 5.59 7.79
CA ARG A 46 11.67 5.30 6.35
C ARG A 46 11.89 6.59 5.54
N LYS A 47 12.66 6.49 4.47
CA LYS A 47 12.84 7.54 3.47
C LYS A 47 12.43 6.98 2.11
N LEU A 48 11.47 7.63 1.46
CA LEU A 48 11.07 7.28 0.10
C LEU A 48 12.24 7.51 -0.84
N LEU A 49 12.67 6.46 -1.54
CA LEU A 49 13.71 6.53 -2.56
C LEU A 49 13.12 6.73 -3.94
N LEU A 50 12.12 5.91 -4.28
CA LEU A 50 11.60 5.83 -5.64
C LEU A 50 10.12 5.45 -5.64
N VAL A 51 9.37 6.11 -6.52
CA VAL A 51 7.99 5.76 -6.84
C VAL A 51 8.00 5.01 -8.17
N LEU A 52 7.57 3.75 -8.16
CA LEU A 52 7.50 2.88 -9.33
C LEU A 52 6.03 2.58 -9.69
N PRO A 53 5.74 2.18 -10.95
CA PRO A 53 4.39 1.80 -11.36
C PRO A 53 3.82 0.62 -10.56
N THR A 54 4.67 -0.22 -9.99
CA THR A 54 4.30 -1.40 -9.21
C THR A 54 4.23 -1.13 -7.72
N GLY A 55 4.66 0.05 -7.26
CA GLY A 55 4.85 0.29 -5.83
C GLY A 55 5.92 1.31 -5.46
N ARG A 56 6.23 1.42 -4.17
CA ARG A 56 7.14 2.42 -3.60
C ARG A 56 8.34 1.75 -2.95
N LYS A 57 9.54 2.22 -3.27
CA LYS A 57 10.78 1.76 -2.64
C LYS A 57 11.22 2.73 -1.57
N TYR A 58 11.45 2.21 -0.37
CA TYR A 58 11.91 2.95 0.80
C TYR A 58 13.23 2.39 1.30
N ASP A 59 14.08 3.28 1.80
CA ASP A 59 15.22 2.91 2.64
C ASP A 59 14.88 3.18 4.10
N TYR A 60 15.26 2.24 4.97
CA TYR A 60 15.28 2.45 6.41
C TYR A 60 16.62 3.04 6.80
N ILE A 61 16.57 4.21 7.43
CA ILE A 61 17.75 4.87 7.98
C ILE A 61 17.68 4.85 9.52
N CYS A 62 18.85 4.67 10.14
CA CYS A 62 19.00 4.83 11.58
C CYS A 62 18.64 6.27 11.98
N ALA A 63 17.73 6.45 12.94
CA ALA A 63 17.31 7.77 13.39
C ALA A 63 18.45 8.57 14.09
N ASP A 64 19.41 7.87 14.69
CA ASP A 64 20.55 8.49 15.39
C ASP A 64 21.68 8.90 14.44
N CYS A 65 22.13 8.00 13.55
CA CYS A 65 23.32 8.24 12.73
C CYS A 65 23.06 8.39 11.23
N GLY A 66 21.82 8.22 10.77
CA GLY A 66 21.43 8.34 9.36
C GLY A 66 21.92 7.22 8.44
N THR A 67 22.55 6.18 8.98
CA THR A 67 23.09 5.07 8.18
C THR A 67 21.95 4.22 7.61
N PRO A 68 22.00 3.83 6.33
CA PRO A 68 21.02 2.90 5.77
C PRO A 68 21.18 1.53 6.44
N VAL A 69 20.09 1.03 7.02
CA VAL A 69 20.06 -0.25 7.77
C VAL A 69 19.19 -1.31 7.09
N GLY A 70 18.46 -0.95 6.03
CA GLY A 70 17.65 -1.87 5.24
C GLY A 70 16.78 -1.13 4.23
N GLY A 71 15.95 -1.88 3.51
CA GLY A 71 14.98 -1.31 2.58
C GLY A 71 13.67 -2.11 2.56
N LYS A 72 12.59 -1.45 2.13
CA LYS A 72 11.28 -2.05 1.90
C LYS A 72 10.76 -1.63 0.53
N THR A 73 10.09 -2.56 -0.15
CA THR A 73 9.25 -2.23 -1.30
C THR A 73 7.81 -2.46 -0.88
N ASP A 74 7.01 -1.42 -0.96
CA ASP A 74 5.56 -1.47 -0.84
C ASP A 74 4.94 -1.62 -2.24
N ASN A 75 3.82 -2.31 -2.38
CA ASN A 75 3.15 -2.56 -3.67
C ASN A 75 2.07 -1.51 -4.00
N ASP A 76 1.91 -0.48 -3.16
CA ASP A 76 0.92 0.56 -3.38
C ASP A 76 1.34 1.50 -4.52
N SER A 77 0.63 1.38 -5.65
CA SER A 77 0.95 2.05 -6.89
C SER A 77 0.30 3.44 -7.01
N GLY A 78 -0.51 3.86 -6.02
CA GLY A 78 -1.32 5.08 -6.12
C GLY A 78 -0.50 6.37 -6.26
N ASP A 79 0.66 6.43 -5.61
CA ASP A 79 1.53 7.61 -5.65
C ASP A 79 2.19 7.81 -7.03
N PHE A 80 2.43 6.70 -7.76
CA PHE A 80 2.97 6.77 -9.13
C PHE A 80 2.01 7.55 -10.02
N TYR A 81 0.74 7.17 -10.05
CA TYR A 81 -0.24 7.86 -10.88
C TYR A 81 -0.42 9.32 -10.48
N ARG A 82 -0.28 9.69 -9.20
CA ARG A 82 -0.33 11.09 -8.76
C ARG A 82 0.87 11.90 -9.21
N THR A 83 2.06 11.31 -9.24
CA THR A 83 3.30 11.99 -9.65
C THR A 83 3.39 12.16 -11.16
N ILE A 84 2.87 11.22 -11.95
CA ILE A 84 2.90 11.29 -13.42
C ILE A 84 1.66 11.94 -14.06
N ALA A 85 0.55 12.10 -13.33
CA ALA A 85 -0.66 12.70 -13.91
C ALA A 85 -0.38 14.15 -14.36
N PRO A 86 -0.67 14.51 -15.62
CA PRO A 86 -0.52 15.88 -16.08
C PRO A 86 -1.44 16.77 -15.24
N ARG A 87 -0.90 17.89 -14.74
CA ARG A 87 -1.75 18.93 -14.13
C ARG A 87 -2.75 19.38 -15.19
N ARG A 88 -4.04 19.13 -14.96
CA ARG A 88 -5.09 19.66 -15.81
C ARG A 88 -5.00 21.18 -15.73
N PRO A 89 -4.66 21.90 -16.82
CA PRO A 89 -4.66 23.36 -16.78
C PRO A 89 -6.10 23.86 -16.54
N PRO A 90 -6.25 25.05 -15.93
CA PRO A 90 -7.55 25.65 -15.66
C PRO A 90 -8.35 25.93 -16.94
#